data_AF-A0A124F7L4-F1
#
_entry.id   AF-A0A124F7L4-F1
#
_cell.length_a   1.000
_cell.length_b   1.000
_cell.length_c   1.000
_cell.angle_alpha   90.00
_cell.angle_beta   90.00
_cell.angle_gamma   90.00
#
_symmetry.space_group_name_H-M   'P 1'
#
loop_
_entity.id
_entity.type
_entity.pdbx_description
1 polymer ?
#
loop_
_entity_poly.entity_id
_entity_poly.type
_entity_poly.pdbx_seq_one_letter_code
_entity_poly.pdbx_strand_id
1 'polypeptide(L)'
;MKATPLSSTSKARPALRLISTKELPREDWLQIRKQGIGSSDAAAAVGLNPYKSQLELWLEKTGRDAGMPKADPHDEESPMYWGNVLEPIVAWHYSKRTKNK
;
A
#
# COMPACT_ATOMS: atom_id res chain seq x y z
N MET A 1 -19.35 18.61 40.59
CA MET A 1 -19.18 17.20 40.18
C MET A 1 -17.96 17.13 39.27
N LYS A 2 -16.86 16.48 39.69
CA LYS A 2 -15.64 16.35 38.86
C LYS A 2 -15.71 15.03 38.11
N ALA A 3 -15.61 15.07 36.78
CA ALA A 3 -15.56 13.88 35.94
C ALA A 3 -14.20 13.18 36.13
N THR A 4 -14.23 11.92 36.54
CA THR A 4 -13.04 11.07 36.63
C THR A 4 -12.61 10.67 35.22
N PRO A 5 -11.35 10.91 34.82
CA PRO A 5 -10.88 10.46 33.52
C PRO A 5 -10.75 8.94 33.51
N LEU A 6 -11.41 8.28 32.56
CA LEU A 6 -11.22 6.86 32.26
C LEU A 6 -9.84 6.70 31.62
N SER A 7 -8.82 6.44 32.44
CA SER A 7 -7.52 6.00 31.94
C SER A 7 -7.62 4.53 31.52
N SER A 8 -8.02 4.28 30.26
CA SER A 8 -7.90 2.96 29.67
C SER A 8 -6.44 2.72 29.28
N THR A 9 -5.64 2.16 30.18
CA THR A 9 -4.30 1.64 29.87
C THR A 9 -4.40 0.29 29.15
N SER A 10 -5.20 0.19 28.08
CA SER A 10 -5.13 -0.98 27.22
C SER A 10 -3.78 -0.92 26.49
N LYS A 11 -2.83 -1.76 26.90
CA LYS A 11 -1.60 -1.98 26.13
C LYS A 11 -2.00 -2.22 24.66
N ALA A 12 -1.47 -1.40 23.76
CA ALA A 12 -1.73 -1.53 22.34
C ALA A 12 -1.35 -2.95 21.90
N ARG A 13 -2.31 -3.70 21.36
CA ARG A 13 -2.03 -5.02 20.79
C ARG A 13 -1.11 -4.81 19.58
N PRO A 14 -0.04 -5.60 19.44
CA PRO A 14 0.82 -5.51 18.26
C PRO A 14 0.01 -5.79 17.00
N ALA A 15 0.41 -5.18 15.88
CA ALA A 15 -0.21 -5.43 14.59
C ALA A 15 -0.10 -6.93 14.23
N LEU A 16 -1.21 -7.52 13.79
CA LEU A 16 -1.23 -8.91 13.33
C LEU A 16 -0.59 -8.99 11.94
N ARG A 17 0.50 -9.76 11.83
CA ARG A 17 1.13 -10.08 10.54
C ARG A 17 0.52 -11.34 9.96
N LEU A 18 -0.33 -11.19 8.95
CA LEU A 18 -1.03 -12.32 8.30
C LEU A 18 -0.10 -13.16 7.41
N ILE A 19 0.89 -12.54 6.77
CA ILE A 19 1.83 -13.21 5.87
C ILE A 19 3.24 -12.61 5.93
N SER A 20 4.24 -13.43 5.59
CA SER A 20 5.58 -12.92 5.27
C SER A 20 5.60 -12.39 3.84
N THR A 21 5.97 -11.12 3.69
CA THR A 21 6.21 -10.48 2.38
C THR A 21 7.66 -10.60 1.91
N LYS A 22 8.56 -11.19 2.71
CA LYS A 22 9.93 -11.43 2.29
C LYS A 22 9.94 -12.52 1.22
N GLU A 23 10.64 -12.27 0.12
CA GLU A 23 10.81 -13.24 -0.99
C GLU A 23 9.47 -13.69 -1.61
N LEU A 24 8.38 -12.95 -1.36
CA LEU A 24 7.07 -13.25 -1.91
C LEU A 24 7.06 -12.90 -3.40
N PRO A 25 6.66 -13.83 -4.29
CA PRO A 25 6.52 -13.53 -5.71
C PRO A 25 5.60 -12.34 -5.92
N ARG A 26 5.92 -11.52 -6.93
CA ARG A 26 5.18 -10.28 -7.22
C ARG A 26 3.68 -10.53 -7.39
N GLU A 27 3.30 -11.56 -8.14
CA GLU A 27 1.90 -11.86 -8.39
C GLU A 27 1.16 -12.29 -7.12
N ASP A 28 1.78 -13.10 -6.27
CA ASP A 28 1.21 -13.48 -4.97
C ASP A 28 1.05 -12.26 -4.06
N TRP A 29 2.07 -11.40 -4.02
CA TRP A 29 2.00 -10.13 -3.29
C TRP A 29 0.85 -9.25 -3.80
N LEU A 30 0.66 -9.15 -5.12
CA LEU A 30 -0.45 -8.42 -5.74
C LEU A 30 -1.81 -9.01 -5.35
N GLN A 31 -1.96 -10.33 -5.27
CA GLN A 31 -3.21 -10.96 -4.82
C GLN A 31 -3.48 -10.69 -3.35
N ILE A 32 -2.47 -10.84 -2.49
CA ILE A 32 -2.64 -10.68 -1.05
C ILE A 32 -2.95 -9.21 -0.70
N ARG A 33 -2.30 -8.23 -1.32
CA ARG A 33 -2.58 -6.80 -1.06
C ARG A 33 -3.99 -6.37 -1.45
N LYS A 34 -4.70 -7.14 -2.28
CA LYS A 34 -6.12 -6.88 -2.58
C LYS A 34 -7.03 -7.17 -1.38
N GLN A 35 -6.58 -7.97 -0.41
CA GLN A 35 -7.37 -8.35 0.77
C GLN A 35 -7.40 -7.26 1.87
N GLY A 36 -6.73 -6.14 1.67
CA GLY A 36 -6.70 -5.04 2.64
C GLY A 36 -6.48 -3.67 1.99
N ILE A 37 -6.60 -2.63 2.80
CA ILE A 37 -6.31 -1.24 2.43
C ILE A 37 -4.86 -0.93 2.79
N GLY A 38 -4.05 -0.64 1.78
CA GLY A 38 -2.66 -0.19 1.92
C GLY A 38 -2.52 1.33 1.92
N SER A 39 -1.28 1.81 2.08
CA SER A 39 -0.96 3.24 2.03
C SER A 39 -1.34 3.90 0.69
N SER A 40 -1.14 3.20 -0.43
CA SER A 40 -1.56 3.66 -1.76
C SER A 40 -3.08 3.82 -1.90
N ASP A 41 -3.83 3.07 -1.11
CA ASP A 41 -5.29 3.05 -1.17
C ASP A 41 -5.90 4.12 -0.28
N ALA A 42 -5.17 4.55 0.76
CA ALA A 42 -5.67 5.50 1.76
C ALA A 42 -6.19 6.80 1.14
N ALA A 43 -5.43 7.40 0.23
CA ALA A 43 -5.85 8.63 -0.45
C ALA A 43 -7.11 8.42 -1.32
N ALA A 44 -7.22 7.28 -2.00
CA ALA A 44 -8.41 6.96 -2.79
C ALA A 44 -9.62 6.70 -1.89
N ALA A 45 -9.44 5.99 -0.76
CA ALA A 45 -10.48 5.71 0.21
C ALA A 45 -11.10 6.98 0.82
N VAL A 46 -10.32 8.05 0.99
CA VAL A 46 -10.81 9.34 1.50
C VAL A 46 -11.14 10.35 0.40
N GLY A 47 -11.08 9.94 -0.89
CA GLY A 47 -11.43 10.82 -2.02
C GLY A 47 -10.41 11.91 -2.34
N LEU A 48 -9.16 11.78 -1.90
CA LEU A 48 -8.07 12.74 -2.15
C LEU A 48 -7.07 12.26 -3.22
N ASN A 49 -7.34 11.14 -3.89
CA ASN A 49 -6.49 10.64 -4.96
C ASN A 49 -7.00 11.13 -6.32
N PRO A 50 -6.21 11.89 -7.10
CA PRO A 50 -6.61 12.39 -8.41
C PRO A 50 -6.61 11.30 -9.50
N TYR A 51 -5.99 10.14 -9.25
CA TYR A 51 -5.81 9.07 -10.24
C TYR A 51 -6.68 7.84 -10.02
N LYS A 52 -7.33 7.72 -8.85
CA LYS A 52 -8.16 6.56 -8.50
C LYS A 52 -9.36 6.98 -7.67
N SER A 53 -10.56 6.61 -8.12
CA SER A 53 -11.81 6.90 -7.42
C SER A 53 -12.08 5.94 -6.25
N GLN A 54 -12.97 6.34 -5.32
CA GLN A 54 -13.42 5.46 -4.23
C GLN A 54 -14.13 4.20 -4.76
N LEU A 55 -14.93 4.33 -5.82
CA LEU A 55 -15.62 3.20 -6.46
C LEU A 55 -14.63 2.23 -7.09
N GLU A 56 -13.63 2.75 -7.80
CA GLU A 56 -12.57 1.96 -8.42
C GLU A 56 -11.79 1.14 -7.38
N LEU A 57 -11.44 1.78 -6.26
CA LEU A 57 -10.82 1.09 -5.12
C LEU A 57 -11.74 -0.02 -4.58
N TRP A 58 -13.03 0.24 -4.42
CA TRP A 58 -13.99 -0.77 -3.96
C TRP A 58 -14.10 -1.96 -4.93
N LEU A 59 -14.10 -1.71 -6.23
CA LEU A 59 -14.11 -2.77 -7.25
C LEU A 59 -12.85 -3.64 -7.13
N GLU A 60 -11.66 -3.03 -7.00
CA GLU A 60 -10.39 -3.74 -6.83
C GLU A 60 -10.39 -4.63 -5.58
N LYS A 61 -10.79 -4.08 -4.43
CA LYS A 61 -10.74 -4.79 -3.13
C LYS A 61 -11.81 -5.86 -2.97
N THR A 62 -12.86 -5.80 -3.79
CA THR A 62 -13.93 -6.80 -3.77
C THR A 62 -13.86 -7.79 -4.95
N GLY A 63 -12.79 -7.75 -5.74
CA GLY A 63 -12.55 -8.66 -6.87
C GLY A 63 -13.46 -8.43 -8.07
N ARG A 64 -14.03 -7.23 -8.21
CA ARG A 64 -14.92 -6.82 -9.31
C ARG A 64 -14.20 -5.99 -10.37
N ASP A 65 -12.87 -5.99 -10.38
CA ASP A 65 -12.01 -5.24 -11.30
C ASP A 65 -11.71 -5.96 -12.62
N ALA A 66 -12.36 -7.09 -12.91
CA ALA A 66 -12.05 -7.92 -14.08
C ALA A 66 -12.17 -7.17 -15.43
N GLY A 67 -13.10 -6.23 -15.53
CA GLY A 67 -13.30 -5.40 -16.73
C GLY A 67 -12.55 -4.07 -16.71
N MET A 68 -11.75 -3.80 -15.69
CA MET A 68 -11.00 -2.54 -15.60
C MET A 68 -9.69 -2.63 -16.39
N PRO A 69 -9.25 -1.52 -17.00
CA PRO A 69 -7.90 -1.43 -17.54
C PRO A 69 -6.88 -1.75 -16.46
N LYS A 70 -5.98 -2.69 -16.75
CA LYS A 70 -4.83 -2.97 -15.89
C LYS A 70 -3.64 -2.23 -16.44
N ALA A 71 -2.88 -1.59 -15.57
CA ALA A 71 -1.61 -0.99 -15.95
C ALA A 71 -0.67 -2.09 -16.46
N ASP A 72 -0.10 -1.88 -17.65
CA ASP A 72 0.96 -2.74 -18.17
C ASP A 72 2.24 -2.46 -17.35
N PRO A 73 2.82 -3.46 -16.68
CA PRO A 73 4.08 -3.30 -15.95
C PRO A 73 5.26 -2.88 -16.84
N HIS A 74 5.16 -3.05 -18.16
CA HIS A 74 6.20 -2.76 -19.14
C HIS A 74 5.96 -1.50 -19.97
N ASP A 75 4.93 -0.72 -19.65
CA ASP A 75 4.67 0.56 -20.28
C ASP A 75 5.73 1.60 -19.88
N GLU A 76 6.71 1.81 -20.76
CA GLU A 76 7.82 2.76 -20.54
C GLU A 76 7.39 4.23 -20.50
N GLU A 77 6.18 4.56 -20.97
CA GLU A 77 5.60 5.90 -20.86
C GLU A 77 4.98 6.14 -19.47
N SER A 78 4.77 5.07 -18.69
CA SER A 78 4.16 5.14 -17.37
C SER A 78 5.15 5.61 -16.28
N PRO A 79 4.77 6.57 -15.43
CA PRO A 79 5.54 6.90 -14.22
C PRO A 79 5.74 5.70 -13.29
N MET A 80 4.83 4.72 -13.30
CA MET A 80 4.94 3.51 -12.48
C MET A 80 6.10 2.62 -12.93
N TYR A 81 6.35 2.52 -14.23
CA TYR A 81 7.48 1.76 -14.77
C TYR A 81 8.80 2.31 -14.26
N TRP A 82 9.01 3.62 -14.44
CA TRP A 82 10.22 4.30 -13.96
C TRP A 82 10.35 4.26 -12.43
N GLY A 83 9.24 4.29 -11.69
CA GLY A 83 9.24 4.07 -10.25
C GLY A 83 9.87 2.72 -9.87
N ASN A 84 9.44 1.62 -10.50
CA ASN A 84 9.99 0.30 -10.24
C ASN A 84 11.46 0.17 -10.67
N VAL A 85 11.82 0.71 -11.83
CA VAL A 85 13.18 0.67 -12.37
C VAL A 85 14.16 1.43 -11.46
N LEU A 86 13.76 2.58 -10.93
CA LEU A 86 14.63 3.47 -10.16
C LEU A 86 14.66 3.16 -8.66
N GLU A 87 13.66 2.46 -8.12
CA GLU A 87 13.55 2.15 -6.69
C GLU A 87 14.85 1.56 -6.10
N PRO A 88 15.49 0.52 -6.67
CA PRO A 88 16.70 -0.06 -6.10
C PRO A 88 17.88 0.91 -6.07
N ILE A 89 17.97 1.79 -7.08
CA ILE A 89 19.04 2.79 -7.20
C ILE A 89 18.86 3.86 -6.12
N VAL A 90 17.63 4.36 -5.95
CA VAL A 90 17.28 5.35 -4.93
C VAL A 90 17.48 4.77 -3.53
N ALA A 91 17.04 3.54 -3.29
CA ALA A 91 17.20 2.86 -2.00
C ALA A 91 18.68 2.68 -1.63
N TRP A 92 19.51 2.25 -2.60
CA TRP A 92 20.97 2.13 -2.39
C TRP A 92 21.60 3.48 -2.03
N HIS A 93 21.25 4.54 -2.76
CA HIS A 93 21.80 5.88 -2.51
C HIS A 93 21.35 6.43 -1.15
N TYR A 94 20.07 6.24 -0.78
CA TYR A 94 19.54 6.59 0.54
C TYR A 94 20.31 5.88 1.65
N SER A 95 20.54 4.57 1.50
CA SER A 95 21.29 3.79 2.49
C SER A 95 22.73 4.26 2.63
N LYS A 96 23.42 4.54 1.51
CA LYS A 96 24.80 5.06 1.52
C LYS A 96 24.90 6.39 2.26
N ARG A 97 23.93 7.30 2.05
CA ARG A 97 23.91 8.66 2.63
C ARG A 97 23.53 8.68 4.10
N THR A 98 22.51 7.92 4.48
CA THR A 98 21.92 7.97 5.83
C THR A 98 22.47 6.92 6.79
N LYS A 99 23.15 5.88 6.27
CA LYS A 99 23.56 4.67 7.00
C LYS A 99 22.41 3.82 7.53
N ASN A 100 21.17 4.12 7.15
CA ASN A 100 20.01 3.29 7.42
C ASN A 100 19.87 2.21 6.34
N LYS A 101 19.28 1.07 6.69
CA LYS A 101 18.93 -0.01 5.77
C LYS A 101 17.42 -0.13 5.69
#